data_AF-A0A6B3HC69-F1
#
_entry.id   AF-A0A6B3HC69-F1
#
_cell.length_a   1.000
_cell.length_b   1.000
_cell.length_c   1.000
_cell.angle_alpha   90.00
_cell.angle_beta   90.00
_cell.angle_gamma   90.00
#
_symmetry.space_group_name_H-M   'P 1'
#
loop_
_entity.id
_entity.type
_entity.pdbx_description
1 polymer ?
#
loop_
_entity_poly.entity_id
_entity_poly.type
_entity_poly.pdbx_seq_one_letter_code
_entity_poly.pdbx_strand_id
1 'polypeptide(L)'
;EANDTEARKAGEAKVGGKPALRLTEKDGKETHTFLVAAEGDPYILRITSKGGEEPMTLNLSEFNQPVEAEKPAAKDIVDLGQ
;
A
#
# COMPACT_ATOMS: atom_id res chain seq x y z
N GLU A 1 -7.58 -3.81 -26.96
CA GLU A 1 -6.70 -4.69 -26.16
C GLU A 1 -7.47 -5.13 -24.94
N ALA A 2 -7.43 -6.40 -24.58
CA ALA A 2 -7.90 -6.81 -23.26
C ALA A 2 -6.82 -6.32 -22.29
N ASN A 3 -7.15 -5.33 -21.44
CA ASN A 3 -6.24 -4.92 -20.39
C ASN A 3 -6.07 -6.14 -19.47
N ASP A 4 -4.88 -6.73 -19.49
CA ASP A 4 -4.52 -7.87 -18.66
C ASP A 4 -4.24 -7.39 -17.23
N THR A 5 -5.32 -7.04 -16.52
CA THR A 5 -5.32 -6.55 -15.14
C THR A 5 -5.29 -7.68 -14.10
N GLU A 6 -4.97 -8.91 -14.52
CA GLU A 6 -4.83 -10.01 -13.57
C GLU A 6 -3.47 -9.96 -12.86
N ALA A 7 -3.52 -9.81 -11.54
CA ALA A 7 -2.34 -9.93 -10.69
C ALA A 7 -1.82 -11.38 -10.66
N ARG A 8 -0.51 -11.54 -10.87
CA ARG A 8 0.17 -12.85 -10.92
C ARG A 8 1.25 -12.98 -9.86
N LYS A 9 1.41 -14.18 -9.31
CA LYS A 9 2.50 -14.50 -8.38
C LYS A 9 3.84 -14.29 -9.08
N ALA A 10 4.73 -13.57 -8.42
CA ALA A 10 6.05 -13.19 -8.94
C ALA A 10 7.19 -13.52 -7.96
N GLY A 11 6.95 -14.46 -7.03
CA GLY A 11 7.93 -14.98 -6.09
C GLY A 11 7.78 -14.45 -4.67
N GLU A 12 8.80 -14.68 -3.85
CA GLU A 12 8.84 -14.32 -2.44
C GLU A 12 9.57 -12.99 -2.21
N ALA A 13 9.30 -12.36 -1.08
CA ALA A 13 9.89 -11.11 -0.65
C ALA A 13 9.87 -11.00 0.88
N LYS A 14 10.42 -9.88 1.39
CA LYS A 14 10.27 -9.47 2.79
C LYS A 14 9.94 -7.99 2.88
N VAL A 15 9.07 -7.62 3.82
CA VAL A 15 8.76 -6.22 4.17
C VAL A 15 8.95 -6.04 5.66
N GLY A 16 9.88 -5.18 6.07
CA GLY A 16 10.17 -4.98 7.50
C GLY A 16 10.52 -6.28 8.25
N GLY A 17 11.20 -7.21 7.58
CA GLY A 17 11.53 -8.54 8.11
C GLY A 17 10.43 -9.59 8.01
N LYS A 18 9.17 -9.19 7.73
CA LYS A 18 8.04 -10.12 7.57
C LYS A 18 8.08 -10.81 6.20
N PRO A 19 7.94 -12.14 6.12
CA PRO A 19 7.79 -12.87 4.86
C PRO A 19 6.58 -12.39 4.05
N ALA A 20 6.76 -12.23 2.74
CA ALA A 20 5.71 -11.75 1.85
C ALA A 20 5.70 -12.49 0.51
N LEU A 21 4.51 -12.69 -0.05
CA LEU A 21 4.30 -13.13 -1.43
C LEU A 21 4.19 -11.91 -2.33
N ARG A 22 4.97 -11.89 -3.41
CA ARG A 22 4.92 -10.84 -4.43
C ARG A 22 3.89 -11.17 -5.48
N LEU A 23 2.98 -10.23 -5.74
CA LEU A 23 2.08 -10.23 -6.89
C LEU A 23 2.42 -9.05 -7.80
N THR A 24 2.29 -9.24 -9.11
CA THR A 24 2.50 -8.19 -10.11
C THR A 24 1.34 -8.14 -11.08
N GLU A 25 0.91 -6.93 -11.42
CA GLU A 25 -0.16 -6.63 -12.36
C GLU A 25 0.33 -5.56 -13.33
N LYS A 26 -0.14 -5.59 -14.58
CA LYS A 26 0.09 -4.54 -15.56
C LYS A 26 -1.23 -3.92 -15.96
N ASP A 27 -1.30 -2.59 -15.88
CA ASP A 27 -2.43 -1.84 -16.40
C ASP A 27 -1.91 -0.75 -17.35
N GLY A 28 -2.09 -0.97 -18.66
CA GLY A 28 -1.52 -0.12 -19.70
C GLY A 28 0.00 0.08 -19.56
N LYS A 29 0.41 1.30 -19.19
CA LYS A 29 1.83 1.67 -18.99
C LYS A 29 2.28 1.53 -17.54
N GLU A 30 1.36 1.22 -16.63
CA GLU A 30 1.63 1.10 -15.21
C GLU A 30 1.91 -0.36 -14.84
N THR A 31 2.81 -0.56 -13.90
CA THR A 31 3.09 -1.86 -13.29
C THR A 31 2.89 -1.75 -11.80
N HIS A 32 1.92 -2.50 -11.27
CA HIS A 32 1.67 -2.60 -9.84
C HIS A 32 2.40 -3.82 -9.27
N THR A 33 2.99 -3.64 -8.11
CA THR A 33 3.57 -4.72 -7.30
C THR A 33 2.92 -4.67 -5.93
N PHE A 34 2.31 -5.79 -5.53
CA PHE A 34 1.72 -5.99 -4.22
C PHE A 34 2.57 -6.99 -3.45
N LEU A 35 2.95 -6.64 -2.22
CA LEU A 35 3.62 -7.56 -1.29
C LEU A 35 2.61 -7.91 -0.20
N VAL A 36 2.09 -9.14 -0.23
CA VAL A 36 1.09 -9.67 0.69
C VAL A 36 1.78 -10.51 1.76
N ALA A 37 1.40 -10.42 3.03
CA ALA A 37 1.94 -11.28 4.08
C ALA A 37 1.82 -12.77 3.69
N ALA A 38 2.93 -13.50 3.78
CA ALA A 38 2.97 -14.93 3.42
C ALA A 38 2.57 -15.84 4.60
N GLU A 39 2.49 -15.28 5.80
CA GLU A 39 2.20 -15.98 7.04
C GLU A 39 1.11 -15.23 7.81
N GLY A 40 0.23 -15.96 8.49
CA GLY A 40 -0.90 -15.38 9.22
C GLY A 40 -1.97 -14.81 8.29
N ASP A 41 -2.57 -13.69 8.70
CA ASP A 41 -3.58 -12.99 7.90
C ASP A 41 -2.94 -12.33 6.66
N PRO A 42 -3.56 -12.45 5.47
CA PRO A 42 -2.96 -12.05 4.20
C PRO A 42 -3.06 -10.53 3.96
N TYR A 43 -2.49 -9.74 4.87
CA TYR A 43 -2.46 -8.29 4.74
C TYR A 43 -1.52 -7.83 3.61
N ILE A 44 -1.94 -6.81 2.86
CA ILE A 44 -1.03 -6.10 1.95
C ILE A 44 -0.06 -5.28 2.80
N LEU A 45 1.23 -5.59 2.71
CA LEU A 45 2.29 -4.92 3.47
C LEU A 45 2.90 -3.74 2.69
N ARG A 46 2.93 -3.85 1.36
CA ARG A 46 3.43 -2.78 0.47
C ARG A 46 2.74 -2.83 -0.89
N ILE A 47 2.47 -1.65 -1.43
CA ILE A 47 2.09 -1.45 -2.82
C ILE A 47 3.13 -0.55 -3.47
N THR A 48 3.58 -0.90 -4.66
CA THR A 48 4.41 -0.03 -5.50
C THR A 48 3.80 0.03 -6.88
N SER A 49 3.59 1.23 -7.40
CA SER A 49 3.33 1.47 -8.81
C SER A 49 4.54 2.10 -9.48
N LYS A 50 4.76 1.72 -10.74
CA LYS A 50 5.80 2.29 -11.61
C LYS A 50 5.23 2.54 -12.99
N GLY A 51 5.77 3.55 -13.68
CA GLY A 51 5.17 4.03 -14.93
C GLY A 51 3.95 4.90 -14.64
N GLY A 52 3.16 5.19 -15.68
CA GLY A 52 2.01 6.09 -15.55
C GLY A 52 2.40 7.54 -15.20
N GLU A 53 1.41 8.33 -14.81
CA GLU A 53 1.60 9.73 -14.42
C GLU A 53 1.94 9.87 -12.93
N GLU A 54 1.50 8.92 -12.09
CA GLU A 54 1.64 8.99 -10.62
C GLU A 54 2.27 7.72 -10.01
N PRO A 55 3.60 7.54 -10.12
CA PRO A 55 4.28 6.46 -9.45
C PRO A 55 4.22 6.63 -7.93
N MET A 56 3.86 5.57 -7.21
CA MET A 56 3.68 5.59 -5.76
C MET A 56 4.34 4.41 -5.07
N THR A 57 4.71 4.59 -3.81
CA THR A 57 4.96 3.48 -2.88
C THR A 57 4.19 3.71 -1.59
N LEU A 58 3.31 2.77 -1.25
CA LEU A 58 2.54 2.75 -0.01
C LEU A 58 3.02 1.61 0.88
N ASN A 59 3.26 1.87 2.16
CA ASN A 59 3.55 0.87 3.17
C ASN A 59 2.40 0.84 4.17
N LEU A 60 1.96 -0.36 4.53
CA LEU A 60 0.87 -0.59 5.47
C LEU A 60 1.39 -1.49 6.60
N SER A 61 1.12 -1.10 7.83
CA SER A 61 1.58 -1.80 9.04
C SER A 61 0.59 -1.63 10.18
N GLU A 62 0.89 -2.28 11.31
CA GLU A 62 0.15 -2.11 12.58
C GLU A 62 -1.36 -2.39 12.46
N PHE A 63 -1.70 -3.39 11.62
CA PHE A 63 -3.09 -3.82 11.41
C PHE A 63 -3.78 -4.16 12.74
N ASN A 64 -5.03 -3.72 12.86
CA ASN A 64 -5.90 -3.89 14.02
C ASN A 64 -5.37 -3.29 15.33
N GLN A 65 -4.31 -2.47 15.28
CA GLN A 65 -3.89 -1.73 16.45
C GLN A 65 -4.73 -0.46 16.61
N PRO A 66 -5.19 -0.14 17.83
CA PRO A 66 -5.86 1.12 18.08
C PRO A 66 -4.91 2.28 17.79
N VAL A 67 -5.42 3.32 17.14
CA VAL A 67 -4.67 4.55 16.89
C VAL A 67 -5.23 5.62 17.80
N GLU A 68 -4.39 6.17 18.68
CA GLU A 68 -4.74 7.30 19.51
C GLU A 68 -4.62 8.59 18.68
N ALA A 69 -5.77 9.22 18.42
CA ALA A 69 -5.84 10.49 17.71
C ALA A 69 -6.17 11.62 18.69
N GLU A 70 -5.27 12.58 18.80
CA GLU A 70 -5.48 13.77 19.62
C GLU A 70 -5.74 15.00 18.75
N LYS A 71 -6.50 15.95 19.28
CA LYS A 71 -6.68 17.25 18.63
C LYS A 71 -5.32 17.95 18.50
N PRO A 72 -5.05 18.64 17.37
CA PRO A 72 -3.91 19.55 17.29
C PRO A 72 -3.97 20.62 18.37
N ALA A 73 -2.85 21.29 18.65
CA ALA A 73 -2.87 22.42 19.56
C ALA A 73 -3.81 23.52 19.03
N ALA A 74 -4.44 24.30 19.91
CA ALA A 74 -5.45 25.28 19.50
C ALA A 74 -4.96 26.28 18.44
N LYS A 75 -3.67 26.64 18.49
CA LYS A 75 -3.00 27.52 17.52
C LYS A 75 -2.88 26.93 16.10
N ASP A 76 -2.98 25.60 15.99
CA ASP A 76 -2.85 24.85 14.73
C ASP A 76 -4.23 24.49 14.15
N ILE A 77 -5.31 24.91 14.81
CA ILE A 77 -6.69 24.75 14.37
C ILE A 77 -7.16 26.07 13.75
N VAL A 78 -7.52 26.03 12.47
CA VAL A 78 -8.15 27.16 11.78
C VAL A 78 -9.66 27.10 12.01
N ASP A 79 -10.22 28.15 12.63
CA ASP A 79 -11.66 28.36 12.69
C ASP A 79 -12.11 29.14 11.45
N LEU A 80 -12.97 28.53 10.62
CA LEU A 80 -13.47 29.11 9.37
C LEU A 80 -14.71 29.98 9.57
N GLY A 81 -15.14 30.23 10.81
CA GLY A 81 -16.30 31.05 11.12
C GLY A 81 -16.01 32.56 11.18
N GLN A 82 -16.31 33.28 10.10
CA GLN A 82 -16.86 34.65 10.09
C GLN A 82 -17.80 34.82 8.90
#